data_AF-A0A537EMT0-F1
#
_entry.id   AF-A0A537EMT0-F1
#
_cell.length_a   1.000
_cell.length_b   1.000
_cell.length_c   1.000
_cell.angle_alpha   90.00
_cell.angle_beta   90.00
_cell.angle_gamma   90.00
#
_symmetry.space_group_name_H-M   'P 1'
#
loop_
_entity.id
_entity.type
_entity.pdbx_description
1 polymer ?
#
loop_
_entity_poly.entity_id
_entity_poly.type
_entity_poly.pdbx_seq_one_letter_code
_entity_poly.pdbx_strand_id
1 'polypeptide(L)'
;MPESYGLLWEPCVTGNMARTLTVFGYGRDSRVRSMFEFLVETQLPDGGWNCEFGGWGVKINHSSFMSTIEPLWAFSALDRSLWPKGSKEVVERAAEFMLKHRLYKSDRTGKVIDEEWTRLHFPLFYFYDILHGLRVLADLGYDGDERVSDALQLIQQKQLADGTWPMESTYVNALQ
;
A
#
# COMPACT_ATOMS: atom_id res chain seq x y z
N MET A 1 5.16 -2.93 24.62
CA MET A 1 4.24 -3.70 23.78
C MET A 1 3.12 -4.17 24.68
N PRO A 2 1.85 -3.80 24.45
CA PRO A 2 0.74 -4.34 25.24
C PRO A 2 0.70 -5.87 25.12
N GLU A 3 0.58 -6.59 26.24
CA GLU A 3 0.55 -8.06 26.33
C GLU A 3 -0.66 -8.72 25.62
N SER A 4 -1.53 -7.94 24.97
CA SER A 4 -2.83 -8.39 24.46
C SER A 4 -2.86 -8.80 22.98
N TYR A 5 -1.78 -8.67 22.22
CA TYR A 5 -1.72 -9.09 20.81
C TYR A 5 -0.87 -10.35 20.64
N GLY A 6 -1.39 -11.48 21.11
CA GLY A 6 -0.74 -12.81 21.03
C GLY A 6 -0.75 -13.48 19.65
N LEU A 7 -0.98 -12.73 18.58
CA LEU A 7 -0.98 -13.24 17.20
C LEU A 7 -0.14 -12.28 16.37
N LEU A 8 0.81 -12.80 15.59
CA LEU A 8 1.63 -12.03 14.67
C LEU A 8 0.75 -11.26 13.68
N TRP A 9 0.71 -9.94 13.82
CA TRP A 9 0.01 -9.06 12.89
C TRP A 9 1.04 -8.48 11.91
N GLU A 10 1.09 -9.06 10.72
CA GLU A 10 1.91 -8.51 9.63
C GLU A 10 1.14 -7.36 8.94
N PRO A 11 1.67 -6.13 8.81
CA PRO A 11 0.92 -5.00 8.28
C PRO A 11 0.32 -5.24 6.89
N CYS A 12 1.04 -5.93 6.00
CA CYS A 12 0.53 -6.25 4.66
C CYS A 12 -0.66 -7.20 4.68
N VAL A 13 -0.58 -8.28 5.46
CA VAL A 13 -1.66 -9.27 5.63
C VAL A 13 -2.87 -8.63 6.31
N THR A 14 -2.60 -7.80 7.32
CA THR A 14 -3.61 -7.07 8.09
C THR A 14 -4.35 -6.06 7.21
N GLY A 15 -3.62 -5.26 6.42
CA GLY A 15 -4.20 -4.32 5.47
C GLY A 15 -5.10 -5.01 4.45
N ASN A 16 -4.60 -6.08 3.81
CA ASN A 16 -5.39 -6.87 2.86
C ASN A 16 -6.68 -7.44 3.47
N MET A 17 -6.59 -8.01 4.67
CA MET A 17 -7.74 -8.57 5.39
C MET A 17 -8.74 -7.47 5.78
N ALA A 18 -8.26 -6.39 6.36
CA ALA A 18 -9.08 -5.24 6.78
C ALA A 18 -9.82 -4.64 5.59
N ARG A 19 -9.13 -4.44 4.46
CA ARG A 19 -9.74 -3.99 3.20
C ARG A 19 -10.84 -4.94 2.75
N THR A 20 -10.53 -6.23 2.65
CA THR A 20 -11.46 -7.25 2.16
C THR A 20 -12.74 -7.26 3.01
N LEU A 21 -12.59 -7.38 4.33
CA LEU A 21 -13.73 -7.39 5.26
C LEU A 21 -14.52 -6.08 5.22
N THR A 22 -13.86 -4.94 5.05
CA THR A 22 -14.51 -3.63 4.90
C THR A 22 -15.38 -3.60 3.64
N VAL A 23 -14.86 -4.06 2.50
CA VAL A 23 -15.61 -4.16 1.23
C VAL A 23 -16.82 -5.09 1.35
N PHE A 24 -16.71 -6.16 2.15
CA PHE A 24 -17.83 -7.06 2.46
C PHE A 24 -18.83 -6.50 3.50
N GLY A 25 -18.67 -5.24 3.94
CA GLY A 25 -19.62 -4.56 4.84
C GLY A 25 -19.33 -4.73 6.33
N TYR A 26 -18.19 -5.34 6.70
CA TYR A 26 -17.81 -5.57 8.10
C TYR A 26 -17.00 -4.44 8.73
N GLY A 27 -16.91 -3.25 8.11
CA GLY A 27 -16.11 -2.12 8.63
C GLY A 27 -16.47 -1.64 10.04
N ARG A 28 -17.66 -1.99 10.55
CA ARG A 28 -18.08 -1.70 11.95
C ARG A 28 -17.81 -2.84 12.93
N ASP A 29 -17.45 -4.03 12.46
CA ASP A 29 -17.10 -5.17 13.32
C ASP A 29 -15.88 -4.80 14.18
N SER A 30 -15.95 -5.07 15.49
CA SER A 30 -14.90 -4.68 16.42
C SER A 30 -13.54 -5.28 16.06
N ARG A 31 -13.52 -6.50 15.49
CA ARG A 31 -12.27 -7.16 15.07
C ARG A 31 -11.65 -6.44 13.88
N VAL A 32 -12.47 -5.98 12.93
CA VAL A 32 -12.00 -5.20 11.78
C VAL A 32 -11.48 -3.84 12.26
N ARG A 33 -12.18 -3.19 13.19
CA ARG A 33 -11.72 -1.93 13.79
C ARG A 33 -10.35 -2.08 14.47
N SER A 34 -10.14 -3.17 15.22
CA SER A 34 -8.84 -3.46 15.84
C SER A 34 -7.71 -3.64 14.82
N MET A 35 -8.00 -4.10 13.58
CA MET A 35 -6.99 -4.13 12.51
C MET A 35 -6.53 -2.73 12.12
N PHE A 36 -7.46 -1.78 11.97
CA PHE A 36 -7.11 -0.39 11.66
C PHE A 36 -6.38 0.29 12.82
N GLU A 37 -6.78 0.02 14.07
CA GLU A 37 -6.08 0.51 15.27
C GLU A 37 -4.65 -0.02 15.32
N PHE A 38 -4.45 -1.31 15.06
CA PHE A 38 -3.12 -1.91 14.92
C PHE A 38 -2.28 -1.21 13.84
N LEU A 39 -2.85 -0.93 12.67
CA LEU A 39 -2.13 -0.23 11.60
C LEU A 39 -1.69 1.18 12.04
N VAL A 40 -2.55 1.92 12.75
CA VAL A 40 -2.21 3.24 13.31
C VAL A 40 -1.08 3.14 14.33
N GLU A 41 -1.10 2.15 15.21
CA GLU A 41 -0.13 1.99 16.30
C GLU A 41 1.25 1.51 15.84
N THR A 42 1.34 0.85 14.68
CA THR A 42 2.56 0.18 14.21
C THR A 42 3.28 0.88 13.07
N GLN A 43 2.83 2.06 12.64
CA GLN A 43 3.49 2.82 11.58
C GLN A 43 4.93 3.18 11.99
N LEU A 44 5.89 2.93 11.10
CA LEU A 44 7.30 3.24 11.32
C LEU A 44 7.55 4.76 11.28
N PRO A 45 8.68 5.25 11.85
CA PRO A 45 8.99 6.68 11.87
C PRO A 45 9.10 7.33 10.49
N ASP A 46 9.47 6.58 9.45
CA ASP A 46 9.59 7.07 8.07
C ASP A 46 8.24 7.14 7.31
N GLY A 47 7.14 6.79 7.97
CA GLY A 47 5.77 6.98 7.50
C GLY A 47 5.13 5.76 6.84
N GLY A 48 5.87 4.69 6.59
CA GLY A 48 5.28 3.45 6.06
C GLY A 48 5.16 2.35 7.12
N TRP A 49 5.08 1.12 6.63
CA TRP A 49 5.19 -0.09 7.44
C TRP A 49 6.24 -1.02 6.83
N ASN A 50 6.70 -1.97 7.63
CA ASN A 50 7.43 -3.14 7.17
C ASN A 50 6.99 -4.36 7.97
N CYS A 51 7.34 -5.55 7.49
CA CYS A 51 7.08 -6.78 8.25
C CYS A 51 7.86 -6.77 9.57
N GLU A 52 7.35 -7.41 10.60
CA GLU A 52 8.05 -7.48 11.90
C GLU A 52 9.24 -8.45 11.87
N PHE A 53 9.29 -9.37 10.90
CA PHE A 53 10.40 -10.30 10.72
C PHE A 53 11.61 -9.70 9.99
N GLY A 54 12.34 -8.84 10.70
CA GLY A 54 13.79 -8.90 10.59
C GLY A 54 14.20 -10.18 11.31
N GLY A 55 14.43 -11.28 10.59
CA GLY A 55 14.83 -12.54 11.22
C GLY A 55 15.89 -12.31 12.31
N TRP A 56 15.80 -13.02 13.43
CA TRP A 56 16.78 -12.99 14.52
C TRP A 56 16.86 -11.68 15.35
N GLY A 57 15.72 -10.98 15.54
CA GLY A 57 15.66 -9.85 16.49
C GLY A 57 16.23 -8.55 15.94
N VAL A 58 16.27 -8.39 14.61
CA VAL A 58 16.68 -7.13 13.98
C VAL A 58 15.50 -6.16 14.00
N LYS A 59 15.68 -5.02 14.69
CA LYS A 59 14.71 -3.92 14.64
C LYS A 59 14.70 -3.31 13.24
N ILE A 60 13.60 -3.49 12.51
CA ILE A 60 13.40 -2.83 11.22
C ILE A 60 13.03 -1.37 11.45
N ASN A 61 13.79 -0.47 10.84
CA ASN A 61 13.58 0.99 10.95
C ASN A 61 13.20 1.63 9.61
N HIS A 62 13.06 0.84 8.55
CA HIS A 62 12.75 1.32 7.20
C HIS A 62 11.54 0.59 6.66
N SER A 63 10.62 1.34 6.08
CA SER A 63 9.40 0.82 5.48
C SER A 63 9.65 0.20 4.11
N SER A 64 8.74 -0.67 3.68
CA SER A 64 8.72 -1.25 2.34
C SER A 64 7.43 -0.87 1.59
N PHE A 65 7.48 -0.90 0.27
CA PHE A 65 6.32 -0.57 -0.58
C PHE A 65 5.14 -1.51 -0.34
N MET A 66 5.41 -2.82 -0.43
CA MET A 66 4.41 -3.86 -0.22
C MET A 66 3.75 -3.76 1.15
N SER A 67 4.54 -3.57 2.21
CA SER A 67 4.00 -3.44 3.55
C SER A 67 3.25 -2.13 3.77
N THR A 68 3.50 -1.10 2.95
CA THR A 68 2.87 0.23 3.09
C THR A 68 1.61 0.39 2.25
N ILE A 69 1.59 -0.16 1.02
CA ILE A 69 0.46 0.01 0.10
C ILE A 69 -0.80 -0.69 0.61
N GLU A 70 -0.67 -1.86 1.25
CA GLU A 70 -1.82 -2.64 1.72
C GLU A 70 -2.57 -1.97 2.88
N PRO A 71 -1.90 -1.43 3.91
CA PRO A 71 -2.55 -0.54 4.89
C PRO A 71 -3.24 0.65 4.24
N LEU A 72 -2.58 1.36 3.31
CA LEU A 72 -3.19 2.48 2.60
C LEU A 72 -4.44 2.05 1.83
N TRP A 73 -4.40 0.87 1.19
CA TRP A 73 -5.54 0.35 0.46
C TRP A 73 -6.71 0.02 1.39
N ALA A 74 -6.44 -0.51 2.58
CA ALA A 74 -7.45 -0.70 3.62
C ALA A 74 -8.11 0.62 4.01
N PHE A 75 -7.33 1.66 4.30
CA PHE A 75 -7.87 2.98 4.65
C PHE A 75 -8.68 3.60 3.52
N SER A 76 -8.27 3.41 2.27
CA SER A 76 -9.03 3.91 1.11
C SER A 76 -10.41 3.26 0.95
N ALA A 77 -10.58 2.02 1.45
CA ALA A 77 -11.83 1.29 1.40
C ALA A 77 -12.76 1.57 2.60
N LEU A 78 -12.22 2.05 3.72
CA LEU A 78 -12.99 2.34 4.93
C LEU A 78 -13.59 3.73 4.89
N ASP A 79 -14.88 3.84 5.19
CA ASP A 79 -15.56 5.11 5.41
C ASP A 79 -14.74 5.96 6.41
N ARG A 80 -14.37 7.19 6.00
CA ARG A 80 -13.55 8.10 6.81
C ARG A 80 -14.16 8.42 8.18
N SER A 81 -15.49 8.29 8.33
CA SER A 81 -16.17 8.46 9.62
C SER A 81 -15.89 7.32 10.61
N LEU A 82 -15.44 6.16 10.12
CA LEU A 82 -15.06 4.98 10.92
C LEU A 82 -13.56 4.91 11.21
N TRP A 83 -12.76 5.80 10.63
CA TRP A 83 -11.32 5.80 10.84
C TRP A 83 -10.96 5.97 12.33
N PRO A 84 -10.07 5.13 12.89
CA PRO A 84 -9.54 5.34 14.23
C PRO A 84 -8.89 6.72 14.40
N LYS A 85 -8.79 7.19 15.65
CA LYS A 85 -8.07 8.43 15.97
C LYS A 85 -6.63 8.34 15.48
N GLY A 86 -6.13 9.39 14.83
CA GLY A 86 -4.77 9.43 14.27
C GLY A 86 -4.64 8.91 12.84
N SER A 87 -5.67 8.23 12.30
CA SER A 87 -5.62 7.66 10.95
C SER A 87 -5.33 8.69 9.86
N LYS A 88 -5.81 9.93 10.00
CA LYS A 88 -5.54 10.99 9.02
C LYS A 88 -4.04 11.25 8.88
N GLU A 89 -3.34 11.44 9.99
CA GLU A 89 -1.90 11.69 10.01
C GLU A 89 -1.13 10.46 9.51
N VAL A 90 -1.55 9.27 9.92
CA VAL A 90 -0.96 8.00 9.46
C VAL A 90 -1.09 7.85 7.94
N VAL A 91 -2.28 8.07 7.37
CA VAL A 91 -2.51 8.02 5.92
C VAL A 91 -1.68 9.08 5.19
N GLU A 92 -1.60 10.32 5.72
CA GLU A 92 -0.80 11.39 5.12
C GLU A 92 0.69 11.04 5.08
N ARG A 93 1.25 10.51 6.17
CA ARG A 93 2.66 10.09 6.23
C ARG A 93 2.95 8.91 5.32
N ALA A 94 2.02 7.97 5.19
CA ALA A 94 2.17 6.82 4.30
C ALA A 94 2.03 7.21 2.83
N ALA A 95 1.10 8.11 2.49
CA ALA A 95 1.01 8.67 1.16
C ALA A 95 2.30 9.42 0.80
N GLU A 96 2.85 10.23 1.72
CA GLU A 96 4.14 10.90 1.53
C GLU A 96 5.30 9.90 1.32
N PHE A 97 5.30 8.78 2.06
CA PHE A 97 6.26 7.70 1.81
C PHE A 97 6.19 7.16 0.38
N MET A 98 5.00 7.00 -0.19
CA MET A 98 4.84 6.55 -1.58
C MET A 98 5.23 7.65 -2.59
N LEU A 99 4.83 8.90 -2.30
CA LEU A 99 5.02 10.05 -3.18
C LEU A 99 6.47 10.51 -3.27
N LYS A 100 7.24 10.49 -2.18
CA LYS A 100 8.69 10.82 -2.20
C LYS A 100 9.48 9.90 -3.13
N HIS A 101 8.98 8.69 -3.33
CA HIS A 101 9.53 7.71 -4.26
C HIS A 101 8.89 7.75 -5.65
N ARG A 102 7.98 8.70 -5.92
CA ARG A 102 7.22 8.79 -7.18
C ARG A 102 6.63 7.42 -7.58
N LEU A 103 6.16 6.68 -6.56
CA LEU A 103 5.58 5.34 -6.62
C LEU A 103 6.53 4.18 -6.99
N TYR A 104 7.64 4.38 -7.69
CA TYR A 104 8.48 3.24 -8.12
C TYR A 104 9.97 3.55 -8.26
N LYS A 105 10.39 4.75 -7.83
CA LYS A 105 11.75 5.26 -7.95
C LYS A 105 12.40 5.42 -6.58
N SER A 106 13.72 5.25 -6.53
CA SER A 106 14.50 5.56 -5.33
C SER A 106 14.42 7.06 -5.05
N ASP A 107 14.06 7.43 -3.83
CA ASP A 107 14.05 8.82 -3.36
C ASP A 107 15.46 9.45 -3.34
N ARG A 108 16.51 8.62 -3.22
CA ARG A 108 17.91 9.04 -3.25
C ARG A 108 18.47 9.22 -4.66
N THR A 109 18.16 8.29 -5.58
CA THR A 109 18.83 8.25 -6.90
C THR A 109 17.93 8.63 -8.07
N GLY A 110 16.60 8.68 -7.87
CA GLY A 110 15.62 8.91 -8.94
C GLY A 110 15.50 7.76 -9.95
N LYS A 111 16.25 6.67 -9.80
CA LYS A 111 16.19 5.49 -10.67
C LYS A 111 15.04 4.58 -10.26
N VAL A 112 14.55 3.80 -11.21
CA VAL A 112 13.59 2.71 -10.97
C VAL A 112 14.17 1.75 -9.90
N ILE A 113 13.36 1.42 -8.89
CA ILE A 113 13.73 0.49 -7.82
C ILE A 113 13.74 -0.94 -8.35
N ASP A 114 12.64 -1.30 -9.01
CA ASP A 114 12.39 -2.60 -9.62
C ASP A 114 11.60 -2.40 -10.91
N GLU A 115 12.11 -2.89 -12.03
CA GLU A 115 11.48 -2.76 -13.34
C GLU A 115 10.13 -3.49 -13.40
N GLU A 116 9.95 -4.56 -12.59
CA GLU A 116 8.68 -5.27 -12.53
C GLU A 116 7.55 -4.37 -12.05
N TRP A 117 7.83 -3.38 -11.18
CA TRP A 117 6.81 -2.45 -10.68
C TRP A 117 6.25 -1.53 -11.77
N THR A 118 6.88 -1.47 -12.94
CA THR A 118 6.38 -0.74 -14.11
C THR A 118 5.45 -1.57 -14.99
N ARG A 119 5.27 -2.87 -14.69
CA ARG A 119 4.38 -3.77 -15.41
C ARG A 119 3.00 -3.81 -14.75
N LEU A 120 1.96 -3.84 -15.57
CA LEU A 120 0.58 -3.93 -15.09
C LEU A 120 0.23 -5.37 -14.71
N HIS A 121 0.06 -5.63 -13.42
CA HIS A 121 -0.28 -6.94 -12.88
C HIS A 121 -1.79 -7.13 -12.73
N PHE A 122 -2.21 -8.39 -12.87
CA PHE A 122 -3.51 -8.83 -12.39
C PHE A 122 -3.43 -10.26 -11.82
N PRO A 123 -4.08 -10.55 -10.67
CA PRO A 123 -4.82 -9.62 -9.80
C PRO A 123 -3.91 -8.76 -8.90
N LEU A 124 -4.38 -7.55 -8.55
CA LEU A 124 -3.75 -6.66 -7.56
C LEU A 124 -4.04 -7.19 -6.15
N PHE A 125 -3.20 -8.09 -5.62
CA PHE A 125 -3.40 -8.62 -4.25
C PHE A 125 -2.09 -8.90 -3.49
N TYR A 126 -1.00 -9.25 -4.20
CA TYR A 126 0.27 -9.63 -3.59
C TYR A 126 1.48 -8.91 -4.16
N PHE A 127 1.45 -8.50 -5.44
CA PHE A 127 2.54 -7.75 -6.04
C PHE A 127 2.20 -6.26 -6.12
N TYR A 128 3.23 -5.44 -5.91
CA TYR A 128 3.13 -4.00 -6.08
C TYR A 128 3.49 -3.63 -7.51
N ASP A 129 2.71 -2.71 -8.07
CA ASP A 129 3.05 -1.99 -9.28
C ASP A 129 2.51 -0.56 -9.25
N ILE A 130 2.85 0.22 -10.26
CA ILE A 130 2.40 1.59 -10.43
C ILE A 130 0.88 1.72 -10.50
N LEU A 131 0.14 0.72 -11.01
CA LEU A 131 -1.32 0.76 -11.08
C LEU A 131 -1.93 0.61 -9.69
N HIS A 132 -1.40 -0.31 -8.88
CA HIS A 132 -1.77 -0.45 -7.48
C HIS A 132 -1.51 0.86 -6.72
N GLY A 133 -0.30 1.42 -6.83
CA GLY A 133 0.08 2.68 -6.22
C GLY A 133 -0.87 3.84 -6.57
N LEU A 134 -1.09 4.05 -7.87
CA LEU A 134 -1.96 5.12 -8.37
C LEU A 134 -3.41 4.94 -7.94
N ARG A 135 -3.93 3.71 -8.01
CA ARG A 135 -5.31 3.42 -7.63
C ARG A 135 -5.57 3.80 -6.17
N VAL A 136 -4.69 3.37 -5.27
CA VAL A 136 -4.84 3.63 -3.83
C VAL A 136 -4.69 5.11 -3.51
N LEU A 137 -3.69 5.78 -4.08
CA LEU A 137 -3.49 7.22 -3.87
C LEU A 137 -4.64 8.05 -4.41
N ALA A 138 -5.21 7.69 -5.57
CA ALA A 138 -6.39 8.34 -6.13
C ALA A 138 -7.62 8.17 -5.23
N ASP A 139 -7.91 6.95 -4.75
CA ASP A 139 -9.03 6.68 -3.82
C ASP A 139 -8.86 7.46 -2.50
N LEU A 140 -7.63 7.82 -2.13
CA LEU A 140 -7.32 8.64 -0.95
C LEU A 140 -7.29 10.15 -1.22
N GLY A 141 -7.39 10.59 -2.48
CA GLY A 141 -7.45 12.00 -2.89
C GLY A 141 -6.09 12.65 -3.20
N TYR A 142 -5.09 11.85 -3.58
CA TYR A 142 -3.74 12.30 -3.97
C TYR A 142 -3.51 12.30 -5.50
N ASP A 143 -4.56 12.16 -6.30
CA ASP A 143 -4.51 12.14 -7.77
C ASP A 143 -4.00 13.46 -8.39
N GLY A 144 -4.10 14.57 -7.66
CA GLY A 144 -3.59 15.88 -8.08
C GLY A 144 -2.12 16.17 -7.73
N ASP A 145 -1.42 15.27 -7.03
CA ASP A 145 -0.02 15.50 -6.66
C ASP A 145 0.91 15.29 -7.88
N GLU A 146 1.76 16.26 -8.19
CA GLU A 146 2.63 16.20 -9.37
C GLU A 146 3.54 14.97 -9.39
N ARG A 147 3.87 14.40 -8.23
CA ARG A 147 4.76 13.24 -8.08
C ARG A 147 4.13 11.94 -8.56
N VAL A 148 2.82 11.90 -8.80
CA VAL A 148 2.14 10.76 -9.43
C VAL A 148 2.26 10.76 -10.96
N SER A 149 2.65 11.90 -11.56
CA SER A 149 2.61 12.10 -13.01
C SER A 149 3.45 11.11 -13.81
N ASP A 150 4.63 10.74 -13.30
CA ASP A 150 5.54 9.81 -13.99
C ASP A 150 4.88 8.43 -14.15
N ALA A 151 4.27 7.92 -13.08
CA ALA A 151 3.55 6.65 -13.09
C ALA A 151 2.30 6.74 -14.00
N LEU A 152 1.57 7.86 -13.94
CA LEU A 152 0.39 8.07 -14.79
C LEU A 152 0.76 8.06 -16.28
N GLN A 153 1.85 8.73 -16.66
CA GLN A 153 2.34 8.74 -18.03
C GLN A 153 2.74 7.33 -18.50
N LEU A 154 3.38 6.52 -17.64
CA LEU A 154 3.69 5.12 -17.97
C LEU A 154 2.43 4.31 -18.26
N ILE A 155 1.38 4.45 -17.44
CA ILE A 155 0.12 3.76 -17.69
C ILE A 155 -0.52 4.25 -18.99
N GLN A 156 -0.54 5.56 -19.25
CA GLN A 156 -1.10 6.12 -20.48
C GLN A 156 -0.38 5.62 -21.74
N GLN A 157 0.95 5.52 -21.70
CA GLN A 157 1.76 5.00 -22.81
C GLN A 157 1.50 3.51 -23.10
N LYS A 158 0.98 2.76 -22.13
CA LYS A 158 0.64 1.34 -22.28
C LYS A 158 -0.77 1.11 -22.82
N GLN A 159 -1.56 2.16 -23.04
CA GLN A 159 -2.90 2.01 -23.58
C GLN A 159 -2.85 1.48 -25.03
N LEU A 160 -3.61 0.43 -25.30
CA LEU A 160 -3.72 -0.19 -26.61
C LEU A 160 -4.63 0.64 -27.53
N ALA A 161 -4.56 0.39 -28.83
CA ALA A 161 -5.34 1.12 -29.83
C ALA A 161 -6.87 0.98 -29.66
N ASP A 162 -7.33 -0.07 -28.97
CA ASP A 162 -8.74 -0.29 -28.64
C ASP A 162 -9.17 0.37 -27.31
N GLY A 163 -8.27 1.11 -26.66
CA GLY A 163 -8.50 1.81 -25.40
C GLY A 163 -8.29 0.96 -24.15
N THR A 164 -7.93 -0.32 -24.29
CA THR A 164 -7.66 -1.24 -23.17
C THR A 164 -6.19 -1.18 -22.71
N TRP A 165 -5.83 -1.95 -21.68
CA TRP A 165 -4.46 -2.10 -21.18
C TRP A 165 -4.03 -3.56 -21.21
N PRO A 166 -2.76 -3.86 -21.53
CA PRO A 166 -2.25 -5.22 -21.51
C PRO A 166 -2.13 -5.75 -20.08
N MET A 167 -2.40 -7.04 -19.89
CA MET A 167 -1.97 -7.77 -18.70
C MET A 167 -0.51 -8.19 -18.90
N GLU A 168 0.42 -7.37 -18.43
CA GLU A 168 1.86 -7.56 -18.67
C GLU A 168 2.45 -8.62 -17.73
N SER A 169 1.87 -8.79 -16.55
CA SER A 169 2.37 -9.74 -15.56
C SER A 169 1.25 -10.36 -14.72
N THR A 170 1.52 -11.54 -14.17
CA THR A 170 0.65 -12.26 -13.24
C THR A 170 1.52 -12.84 -12.13
N TYR A 171 0.91 -13.22 -11.01
CA TYR A 171 1.62 -13.85 -9.89
C TYR A 171 2.50 -15.03 -10.32
N VAL A 172 2.07 -15.82 -11.32
CA VAL A 172 2.80 -17.01 -11.79
C VAL A 172 4.04 -16.64 -12.62
N ASN A 173 3.99 -15.51 -13.33
CA ASN A 173 5.08 -15.09 -14.23
C ASN A 173 6.07 -14.12 -13.55
N ALA A 174 5.67 -13.42 -12.48
CA ALA A 174 6.53 -12.49 -11.74
C ALA A 174 7.57 -13.19 -10.82
N LEU A 175 7.43 -14.50 -10.60
CA LEU A 175 8.31 -15.31 -9.73
C LEU A 175 9.36 -16.14 -10.50
N GLN A 176 9.47 -15.96 -11.83
CA GLN A 176 10.45 -16.66 -12.68
C GLN A 176 11.69 -15.81 -12.91
#